data_AF-H3GKP3-F1
#
_entry.id   AF-H3GKP3-F1
#
_cell.length_a   1.000
_cell.length_b   1.000
_cell.length_c   1.000
_cell.angle_alpha   90.00
_cell.angle_beta   90.00
_cell.angle_gamma   90.00
#
_symmetry.space_group_name_H-M   'P 1'
#
loop_
_entity.id
_entity.type
_entity.pdbx_description
1 polymer ?
#
loop_
_entity_poly.entity_id
_entity_poly.type
_entity_poly.pdbx_seq_one_letter_code
_entity_poly.pdbx_strand_id
1 'polypeptide(L)'
;MTSDSLEQEILATEEELASFAAGSVTCISPTLERVLLEMRQTGVPCYAWAHLKVLLLAKLQLALDQMDSPSTSKSRRASVTQLLQTFESPPFTLQRLTEIILEPERSYRSLPKLLNALEKLLAVSSTIQVVDPRTAQAMVQQFQADAAETPA
;
A
#
# COMPACT_ATOMS: atom_id res chain seq x y z
N MET A 1 23.43 9.41 -3.22
CA MET A 1 23.22 7.94 -3.17
C MET A 1 23.63 7.40 -4.53
N THR A 2 24.48 6.36 -4.57
CA THR A 2 24.89 5.70 -5.82
C THR A 2 23.79 4.77 -6.32
N SER A 3 23.77 4.45 -7.63
CA SER A 3 22.80 3.50 -8.21
C SER A 3 22.79 2.16 -7.47
N ASP A 4 23.96 1.64 -7.10
CA ASP A 4 24.12 0.40 -6.34
C ASP A 4 23.45 0.46 -4.96
N SER A 5 23.52 1.59 -4.26
CA SER A 5 22.92 1.73 -2.93
C SER A 5 21.40 1.62 -2.98
N LEU A 6 20.80 2.17 -4.03
CA LEU A 6 19.34 2.16 -4.23
C LEU A 6 18.85 0.77 -4.64
N GLU A 7 19.59 0.07 -5.48
CA GLU A 7 19.27 -1.30 -5.87
C GLU A 7 19.28 -2.25 -4.66
N GLN A 8 20.27 -2.09 -3.76
CA GLN A 8 20.31 -2.85 -2.51
C GLN A 8 19.11 -2.54 -1.60
N GLU A 9 18.65 -1.29 -1.55
CA GLU A 9 17.45 -0.91 -0.79
C GLU A 9 16.17 -1.54 -1.36
N ILE A 10 16.04 -1.60 -2.69
CA ILE A 10 14.92 -2.28 -3.37
C ILE A 10 14.92 -3.77 -3.02
N LEU A 11 16.06 -4.44 -3.17
CA LEU A 11 16.19 -5.88 -2.91
C LEU A 11 15.87 -6.22 -1.46
N ALA A 12 16.40 -5.44 -0.51
CA ALA A 12 16.10 -5.61 0.90
C ALA A 12 14.59 -5.43 1.19
N THR A 13 13.95 -4.45 0.56
CA THR A 13 12.51 -4.22 0.71
C THR A 13 11.68 -5.35 0.10
N GLU A 14 12.07 -5.89 -1.06
CA GLU A 14 11.44 -7.06 -1.70
C GLU A 14 11.53 -8.32 -0.82
N GLU A 15 12.71 -8.58 -0.23
CA GLU A 15 12.94 -9.71 0.67
C GLU A 15 12.10 -9.61 1.95
N GLU A 16 12.02 -8.41 2.53
CA GLU A 16 11.24 -8.17 3.74
C GLU A 16 9.73 -8.29 3.48
N LEU A 17 9.25 -7.77 2.34
CA LEU A 17 7.87 -7.96 1.89
C LEU A 17 7.52 -9.44 1.67
N ALA A 18 8.42 -10.20 1.04
CA ALA A 18 8.23 -11.63 0.83
C ALA A 18 8.21 -12.40 2.17
N SER A 19 9.11 -12.06 3.09
CA SER A 19 9.19 -12.65 4.42
C SER A 19 7.95 -12.36 5.26
N PHE A 20 7.41 -11.14 5.16
CA PHE A 20 6.14 -10.76 5.78
C PHE A 20 4.96 -11.53 5.17
N ALA A 21 4.90 -11.63 3.84
CA ALA A 21 3.85 -12.36 3.14
C ALA A 21 3.85 -13.87 3.43
N ALA A 22 5.03 -14.45 3.65
CA ALA A 22 5.21 -15.85 4.07
C ALA A 22 4.85 -16.10 5.55
N GLY A 23 4.63 -15.04 6.34
CA GLY A 23 4.36 -15.13 7.77
C GLY A 23 5.60 -15.32 8.66
N SER A 24 6.81 -15.25 8.10
CA SER A 24 8.07 -15.28 8.85
C SER A 24 8.26 -14.03 9.69
N VAL A 25 7.75 -12.89 9.21
CA VAL A 25 7.69 -11.62 9.93
C VAL A 25 6.22 -11.26 10.14
N THR A 26 5.84 -10.93 11.39
CA THR A 26 4.43 -10.71 11.76
C THR A 26 4.12 -9.27 12.16
N CYS A 27 5.12 -8.40 12.26
CA CYS A 27 4.94 -6.98 12.57
C CYS A 27 5.27 -6.10 11.36
N ILE A 28 4.59 -4.96 11.25
CA ILE A 28 4.89 -3.95 10.22
C ILE A 28 6.13 -3.19 10.68
N SER A 29 7.26 -3.46 10.04
CA SER A 29 8.53 -2.78 10.31
C SER A 29 8.55 -1.35 9.74
N PRO A 30 9.55 -0.53 10.09
CA PRO A 30 9.74 0.79 9.47
C PRO A 30 9.91 0.73 7.94
N THR A 31 10.50 -0.34 7.40
CA THR A 31 10.62 -0.54 5.94
C THR A 31 9.26 -0.74 5.30
N LEU A 32 8.44 -1.62 5.88
CA LEU A 32 7.10 -1.90 5.37
C LEU A 32 6.17 -0.69 5.54
N GLU A 33 6.29 0.05 6.64
CA GLU A 33 5.57 1.30 6.84
C GLU A 33 5.97 2.35 5.79
N ARG A 34 7.24 2.42 5.39
CA ARG A 34 7.69 3.31 4.29
C ARG A 34 6.97 2.99 2.98
N VAL A 35 6.85 1.71 2.62
CA VAL A 35 6.12 1.27 1.42
C VAL A 35 4.65 1.72 1.47
N LEU A 36 4.01 1.63 2.63
CA LEU A 36 2.65 2.15 2.83
C LEU A 36 2.61 3.68 2.67
N LEU A 37 3.59 4.41 3.21
CA LEU A 37 3.67 5.87 3.08
C LEU A 37 3.93 6.33 1.64
N GLU A 38 4.67 5.55 0.86
CA GLU A 38 4.88 5.79 -0.58
C GLU A 38 3.56 5.59 -1.34
N MET A 39 2.87 4.46 -1.15
CA MET A 39 1.57 4.20 -1.78
C MET A 39 0.52 5.24 -1.38
N ARG A 40 0.54 5.73 -0.13
CA ARG A 40 -0.28 6.86 0.33
C ARG A 40 -0.03 8.13 -0.48
N GLN A 41 1.23 8.43 -0.77
CA GLN A 41 1.61 9.68 -1.43
C GLN A 41 1.40 9.63 -2.95
N THR A 42 1.72 8.50 -3.58
CA THR A 42 1.76 8.40 -5.05
C THR A 42 0.60 7.62 -5.62
N GLY A 43 -0.01 6.72 -4.85
CA GLY A 43 -0.95 5.72 -5.37
C GLY A 43 -0.32 4.65 -6.26
N VAL A 44 1.01 4.67 -6.42
CA VAL A 44 1.74 3.75 -7.31
C VAL A 44 2.22 2.53 -6.53
N PRO A 45 1.77 1.32 -6.87
CA PRO A 45 2.26 0.10 -6.27
C PRO A 45 3.59 -0.29 -6.94
N CYS A 46 4.68 -0.17 -6.19
CA CYS A 46 6.04 -0.43 -6.69
C CYS A 46 6.57 -1.85 -6.41
N TYR A 47 5.74 -2.76 -5.90
CA TYR A 47 6.18 -4.12 -5.56
C TYR A 47 5.09 -5.13 -5.91
N ALA A 48 5.45 -6.41 -5.93
CA ALA A 48 4.52 -7.50 -6.25
C ALA A 48 3.22 -7.39 -5.44
N TRP A 49 2.09 -7.31 -6.14
CA TRP A 49 0.78 -7.09 -5.52
C TRP A 49 0.43 -8.14 -4.47
N ALA A 50 0.85 -9.40 -4.67
CA ALA A 50 0.64 -10.45 -3.69
C ALA A 50 1.20 -10.08 -2.31
N HIS A 51 2.40 -9.50 -2.25
CA HIS A 51 3.03 -9.08 -1.00
C HIS A 51 2.40 -7.79 -0.45
N LEU A 52 2.18 -6.80 -1.32
CA LEU A 52 1.51 -5.55 -0.94
C LEU A 52 0.11 -5.79 -0.38
N LYS A 53 -0.65 -6.73 -0.95
CA LYS A 53 -1.99 -7.08 -0.48
C LYS A 53 -1.96 -7.64 0.94
N VAL A 54 -1.01 -8.50 1.28
CA VAL A 54 -0.86 -9.02 2.65
C VAL A 54 -0.52 -7.90 3.62
N LEU A 55 0.39 -7.00 3.24
CA LEU A 55 0.74 -5.82 4.04
C LEU A 55 -0.46 -4.89 4.26
N LEU A 56 -1.22 -4.59 3.21
CA LEU A 56 -2.44 -3.78 3.28
C LEU A 56 -3.52 -4.43 4.15
N LEU A 57 -3.69 -5.75 4.06
CA LEU A 57 -4.62 -6.50 4.91
C LEU A 57 -4.24 -6.42 6.38
N ALA A 58 -2.96 -6.60 6.70
CA ALA A 58 -2.46 -6.45 8.07
C ALA A 58 -2.67 -5.02 8.59
N LYS A 59 -2.33 -4.00 7.80
CA LYS A 59 -2.55 -2.60 8.18
C LYS A 59 -4.02 -2.26 8.34
N LEU A 60 -4.88 -2.76 7.45
CA LEU A 60 -6.34 -2.61 7.54
C LEU A 60 -6.89 -3.22 8.83
N GLN A 61 -6.45 -4.42 9.21
CA GLN A 61 -6.87 -5.05 10.47
C GLN A 61 -6.48 -4.20 11.68
N LEU A 62 -5.23 -3.75 11.75
CA LEU A 62 -4.76 -2.85 12.80
C LEU A 62 -5.57 -1.55 12.86
N ALA A 63 -5.84 -0.93 11.70
CA ALA A 63 -6.61 0.31 11.60
C ALA A 63 -8.05 0.12 12.11
N LEU A 64 -8.66 -1.03 11.80
CA LEU A 64 -9.98 -1.36 12.29
C LEU A 64 -9.95 -1.66 13.79
N ASP A 65 -8.93 -2.35 14.31
CA ASP A 65 -8.78 -2.70 15.74
C ASP A 65 -8.59 -1.44 16.61
N GLN A 66 -7.96 -0.39 16.08
CA GLN A 66 -7.81 0.90 16.77
C GLN A 66 -9.15 1.63 17.01
N MET A 67 -10.15 1.44 16.14
CA MET A 67 -11.41 2.19 16.14
C MET A 67 -12.46 1.67 17.13
N ASP A 68 -11.99 1.16 18.27
CA ASP A 68 -12.71 0.50 19.39
C ASP A 68 -14.25 0.57 19.30
N SER A 69 -14.90 -0.59 19.08
CA SER A 69 -16.34 -0.63 18.79
C SER A 69 -16.99 -1.97 19.10
N PRO A 70 -18.26 -1.99 19.58
CA PRO A 70 -18.96 -3.20 19.99
C PRO A 70 -19.05 -4.28 18.90
N SER A 71 -19.28 -5.53 19.35
CA SER A 71 -19.33 -6.78 18.59
C SER A 71 -20.19 -6.78 17.31
N THR A 72 -21.07 -5.79 17.11
CA THR A 72 -21.96 -5.67 15.95
C THR A 72 -21.23 -5.40 14.63
N SER A 73 -19.97 -4.99 14.66
CA SER A 73 -19.20 -4.67 13.44
C SER A 73 -18.35 -5.84 12.91
N LYS A 74 -18.33 -7.01 13.55
CA LYS A 74 -17.49 -8.15 13.15
C LYS A 74 -17.74 -8.61 11.71
N SER A 75 -19.01 -8.75 11.31
CA SER A 75 -19.37 -9.17 9.96
C SER A 75 -18.86 -8.19 8.91
N ARG A 76 -19.05 -6.89 9.12
CA ARG A 76 -18.61 -5.85 8.19
C ARG A 76 -17.10 -5.73 8.08
N ARG A 77 -16.36 -5.89 9.19
CA ARG A 77 -14.89 -5.94 9.18
C ARG A 77 -14.38 -7.11 8.33
N ALA A 78 -15.01 -8.28 8.48
CA ALA A 78 -14.71 -9.44 7.65
C ALA A 78 -15.04 -9.16 6.18
N SER A 79 -16.19 -8.55 5.89
CA SER A 79 -16.58 -8.18 4.52
C SER A 79 -15.56 -7.25 3.85
N VAL A 80 -15.12 -6.17 4.51
CA VAL A 80 -14.10 -5.26 3.97
C VAL A 80 -12.77 -5.97 3.72
N THR A 81 -12.35 -6.83 4.66
CA THR A 81 -11.13 -7.64 4.51
C THR A 81 -11.24 -8.58 3.30
N GLN A 82 -12.38 -9.23 3.13
CA GLN A 82 -12.66 -10.12 2.01
C GLN A 82 -12.68 -9.36 0.67
N LEU A 83 -13.29 -8.17 0.63
CA LEU A 83 -13.29 -7.33 -0.58
C LEU A 83 -11.87 -6.97 -1.03
N LEU A 84 -10.96 -6.65 -0.10
CA LEU A 84 -9.56 -6.41 -0.46
C LEU A 84 -8.87 -7.70 -0.98
N GLN A 85 -9.21 -8.86 -0.42
CA GLN A 85 -8.63 -10.15 -0.85
C GLN A 85 -8.99 -10.52 -2.29
N THR A 86 -10.18 -10.15 -2.78
CA THR A 86 -10.64 -10.51 -4.13
C THR A 86 -9.88 -9.81 -5.25
N PHE A 87 -9.13 -8.76 -4.96
CA PHE A 87 -8.33 -8.06 -5.96
C PHE A 87 -7.11 -8.90 -6.38
N GLU A 88 -7.05 -9.29 -7.65
CA GLU A 88 -5.89 -9.91 -8.32
C GLU A 88 -4.82 -8.87 -8.71
N SER A 89 -5.19 -7.59 -8.73
CA SER A 89 -4.29 -6.46 -8.98
C SER A 89 -4.71 -5.25 -8.14
N PRO A 90 -3.80 -4.29 -7.87
CA PRO A 90 -4.09 -3.16 -7.00
C PRO A 90 -5.28 -2.33 -7.52
N PRO A 91 -6.26 -1.95 -6.68
CA PRO A 91 -7.38 -1.12 -7.11
C PRO A 91 -6.90 0.31 -7.44
N PHE A 92 -7.57 1.02 -8.35
CA PHE A 92 -7.21 2.42 -8.64
C PHE A 92 -7.37 3.36 -7.43
N THR A 93 -8.14 2.92 -6.43
CA THR A 93 -8.35 3.61 -5.16
C THR A 93 -7.23 3.36 -4.14
N LEU A 94 -6.14 2.66 -4.52
CA LEU A 94 -5.04 2.27 -3.64
C LEU A 94 -4.50 3.43 -2.81
N GLN A 95 -4.29 4.60 -3.41
CA GLN A 95 -3.83 5.79 -2.70
C GLN A 95 -4.75 6.13 -1.53
N ARG A 96 -6.04 6.31 -1.83
CA ARG A 96 -7.05 6.73 -0.86
C ARG A 96 -7.31 5.65 0.19
N LEU A 97 -7.28 4.38 -0.20
CA LEU A 97 -7.33 3.26 0.73
C LEU A 97 -6.17 3.34 1.73
N THR A 98 -4.95 3.54 1.24
CA THR A 98 -3.73 3.57 2.06
C THR A 98 -3.72 4.78 3.01
N GLU A 99 -4.15 5.96 2.54
CA GLU A 99 -4.35 7.14 3.39
C GLU A 99 -5.27 6.85 4.59
N ILE A 100 -6.40 6.20 4.34
CA ILE A 100 -7.41 5.95 5.37
C ILE A 100 -6.94 4.92 6.39
N ILE A 101 -6.31 3.83 5.96
CA ILE A 101 -5.85 2.78 6.89
C ILE A 101 -4.58 3.19 7.67
N LEU A 102 -3.80 4.15 7.18
CA LEU A 102 -2.67 4.71 7.92
C LEU A 102 -3.12 5.64 9.05
N GLU A 103 -4.17 6.44 8.83
CA GLU A 103 -4.67 7.43 9.79
C GLU A 103 -6.21 7.31 9.95
N PRO A 104 -6.72 6.19 10.49
CA PRO A 104 -8.16 5.91 10.54
C PRO A 104 -8.93 6.93 11.40
N GLU A 105 -8.41 7.28 12.57
CA GLU A 105 -9.06 8.22 13.50
C GLU A 105 -9.06 9.67 12.97
N ARG A 106 -8.03 10.04 12.21
CA ARG A 106 -7.96 11.35 11.54
C ARG A 106 -8.97 11.43 10.39
N SER A 107 -9.13 10.32 9.67
CA SER A 107 -10.01 10.24 8.51
C SER A 107 -11.48 10.15 8.90
N TYR A 108 -11.81 9.36 9.93
CA TYR A 108 -13.18 9.13 10.36
C TYR A 108 -13.29 9.03 11.88
N ARG A 109 -14.25 9.75 12.45
CA ARG A 109 -14.51 9.78 13.91
C ARG A 109 -15.27 8.56 14.45
N SER A 110 -15.65 7.59 13.62
CA SER A 110 -16.37 6.40 14.07
C SER A 110 -16.19 5.19 13.14
N LEU A 111 -16.18 3.98 13.72
CA LEU A 111 -16.03 2.73 12.97
C LEU A 111 -17.05 2.56 11.83
N PRO A 112 -18.37 2.83 12.00
CA PRO A 112 -19.32 2.68 10.91
C PRO A 112 -19.03 3.58 9.70
N LYS A 113 -18.51 4.80 9.93
CA LYS A 113 -18.12 5.72 8.85
C LYS A 113 -16.87 5.24 8.13
N LEU A 114 -15.89 4.75 8.90
CA LEU A 114 -14.68 4.14 8.34
C LEU A 114 -15.05 2.93 7.46
N LEU A 115 -15.87 2.01 7.97
CA LEU A 115 -16.32 0.83 7.22
C LEU A 115 -17.07 1.22 5.93
N ASN A 116 -17.99 2.19 6.00
CA ASN A 116 -18.68 2.69 4.80
C ASN A 116 -17.71 3.24 3.76
N ALA A 117 -16.66 3.93 4.18
CA ALA A 117 -15.66 4.48 3.28
C ALA A 117 -14.81 3.39 2.63
N LEU A 118 -14.35 2.41 3.43
CA LEU A 118 -13.57 1.28 2.94
C LEU A 118 -14.39 0.41 1.97
N GLU A 119 -15.65 0.11 2.28
CA GLU A 119 -16.57 -0.61 1.39
C GLU A 119 -16.70 0.12 0.04
N LYS A 120 -16.85 1.45 0.03
CA LYS A 120 -16.92 2.24 -1.21
C LYS A 120 -15.64 2.20 -2.02
N LEU A 121 -14.48 2.28 -1.36
CA LEU A 121 -13.18 2.26 -2.04
C LEU A 121 -12.87 0.88 -2.63
N LEU A 122 -13.39 -0.19 -2.03
CA LEU A 122 -13.19 -1.56 -2.48
C LEU A 122 -14.34 -2.10 -3.36
N ALA A 123 -15.44 -1.35 -3.52
CA ALA A 123 -16.53 -1.70 -4.44
C ALA A 123 -16.20 -1.41 -5.92
N VAL A 124 -15.00 -0.90 -6.21
CA VAL A 124 -14.53 -0.61 -7.56
C VAL A 124 -14.12 -1.88 -8.29
N SER A 125 -14.22 -1.88 -9.61
CA SER A 125 -13.74 -2.99 -10.46
C SER A 125 -12.45 -2.68 -11.21
N SER A 126 -12.07 -1.41 -11.35
CA SER A 126 -10.89 -1.00 -12.11
C SER A 126 -9.61 -1.16 -11.28
N THR A 127 -8.58 -1.72 -11.91
CA THR A 127 -7.26 -1.95 -11.31
C THR A 127 -6.18 -1.19 -12.06
N ILE A 128 -5.03 -1.02 -11.40
CA ILE A 128 -3.83 -0.42 -11.96
C ILE A 128 -2.71 -1.46 -12.01
N GLN A 129 -1.71 -1.21 -12.87
CA GLN A 129 -0.55 -2.08 -12.98
C GLN A 129 0.47 -1.78 -11.88
N VAL A 130 1.16 -2.82 -11.42
CA VAL A 130 2.36 -2.66 -10.60
C VAL A 130 3.46 -2.07 -11.47
N VAL A 131 4.16 -1.07 -10.96
CA VAL A 131 5.32 -0.48 -11.63
C VAL A 131 6.56 -1.09 -11.00
N ASP A 132 7.45 -1.68 -11.80
CA ASP A 132 8.72 -2.16 -11.29
C ASP A 132 9.54 -0.94 -10.78
N PRO A 133 10.05 -0.97 -9.54
CA PRO A 133 10.74 0.17 -8.95
C PRO A 133 12.00 0.53 -9.73
N ARG A 134 12.64 -0.45 -10.38
CA ARG A 134 13.80 -0.26 -11.25
C ARG A 134 13.40 0.45 -12.55
N THR A 135 12.21 0.15 -13.08
CA THR A 135 11.67 0.84 -14.27
C THR A 135 11.35 2.29 -13.95
N ALA A 136 10.70 2.56 -12.83
CA ALA A 136 10.41 3.93 -12.38
C ALA A 136 11.71 4.75 -12.24
N GLN A 137 12.77 4.14 -11.69
CA GLN A 137 14.07 4.78 -11.56
C GLN A 137 14.74 5.09 -12.89
N ALA A 138 14.77 4.11 -13.81
CA ALA A 138 15.34 4.32 -15.14
C ALA A 138 14.65 5.49 -15.88
N MET A 139 13.33 5.62 -15.74
CA MET A 139 12.58 6.74 -16.32
C MET A 139 12.96 8.10 -15.70
N VAL A 140 13.13 8.15 -14.37
CA VAL A 140 13.55 9.37 -13.67
C VAL A 140 14.97 9.78 -14.09
N GLN A 141 15.89 8.82 -14.18
CA GLN A 141 17.27 9.07 -14.60
C GLN A 141 17.33 9.59 -16.04
N GLN A 142 16.57 8.97 -16.95
CA GLN A 142 16.50 9.43 -18.34
C GLN A 142 15.98 10.87 -18.43
N PHE A 143 14.89 11.18 -17.71
CA PHE A 143 14.33 12.52 -17.72
C PHE A 143 15.29 13.58 -17.17
N GLN A 144 16.07 13.22 -16.13
CA GLN A 144 17.10 14.10 -15.58
C GLN A 144 18.27 14.30 -16.54
N ALA A 145 18.67 13.27 -17.29
CA ALA A 145 19.70 13.37 -18.33
C ALA A 145 19.24 14.27 -19.49
N ASP A 146 18.03 14.06 -19.99
CA ASP A 146 17.44 14.87 -21.08
C ASP A 146 17.33 16.35 -20.68
N ALA A 147 16.97 16.63 -19.42
CA ALA A 147 16.91 17.98 -18.87
C ALA A 147 18.30 18.63 -18.72
N ALA A 148 19.35 17.84 -18.51
CA ALA A 148 20.72 18.33 -18.40
C ALA A 148 21.38 18.59 -19.77
N GLU A 149 20.92 17.93 -20.83
CA GLU A 149 21.48 18.05 -22.18
C GLU A 149 20.88 19.18 -23.03
N THR A 150 19.85 19.89 -22.56
CA THR A 150 19.29 21.04 -23.32
C THR A 150 20.24 22.25 -23.22
N PRO A 151 20.96 22.65 -24.29
CA PRO A 151 21.79 23.85 -24.27
C PRO A 151 20.88 25.09 -24.39
N ALA A 152 21.20 26.12 -23.63
CA ALA A 152 20.59 27.45 -23.73
C ALA A 152 20.94 28.16 -25.05
#